data_AF-A0A7L4P3N1-F1
#
_entry.id   AF-A0A7L4P3N1-F1
#
_cell.length_a   1.000
_cell.length_b   1.000
_cell.length_c   1.000
_cell.angle_alpha   90.00
_cell.angle_beta   90.00
_cell.angle_gamma   90.00
#
_symmetry.space_group_name_H-M   'P 1'
#
loop_
_entity.id
_entity.type
_entity.pdbx_description
1 polymer ?
#
loop_
_entity_poly.entity_id
_entity_poly.type
_entity_poly.pdbx_seq_one_letter_code
_entity_poly.pdbx_strand_id
1 'polypeptide(L)'
;MLELDVDKSNTNLPVKSTFQKDVLLETYNIPYGEVVTYKSLAEKLRSRAYRAVGTVMAKNPYPLVVPCHRVVKSDLTIGQYGGGWKMKRELLKKEGVHLKGDKIIKSKKKGYLIKK
;
A
#
# COMPACT_ATOMS: atom_id res chain seq x y z
N MET A 1 19.46 -0.36 4.58
CA MET A 1 18.37 0.63 4.45
C MET A 1 18.53 1.20 3.06
N LEU A 2 17.69 0.82 2.09
CA LEU A 2 17.75 1.44 0.76
C LEU A 2 17.26 2.87 0.94
N GLU A 3 18.19 3.83 0.94
CA GLU A 3 17.81 5.22 0.73
C GLU A 3 17.17 5.26 -0.65
N LEU A 4 15.85 5.49 -0.69
CA LEU A 4 15.27 6.04 -1.89
C LEU A 4 15.93 7.42 -2.01
N ASP A 5 16.97 7.50 -2.84
CA ASP A 5 17.70 8.72 -3.20
C ASP A 5 16.71 9.71 -3.82
N VAL A 6 15.96 10.38 -2.94
CA VAL A 6 15.18 11.55 -3.28
C VAL A 6 16.16 12.70 -3.22
N ASP A 7 16.97 12.80 -4.27
CA ASP A 7 17.81 13.96 -4.55
C ASP A 7 16.92 15.22 -4.52
N LYS A 8 17.26 16.15 -3.62
CA LYS A 8 16.50 17.37 -3.35
C LYS A 8 16.88 18.53 -4.27
N SER A 9 17.82 18.35 -5.20
CA SER A 9 18.49 19.48 -5.85
C SER A 9 18.25 19.65 -7.36
N ASN A 10 17.79 18.64 -8.11
CA ASN A 10 17.30 18.80 -9.48
C ASN A 10 16.85 17.44 -10.02
N THR A 11 15.56 17.26 -10.41
CA THR A 11 15.07 16.33 -11.46
C THR A 11 13.56 16.04 -11.33
N ASN A 12 12.91 15.83 -12.47
CA ASN A 12 11.50 15.45 -12.65
C ASN A 12 11.12 14.10 -12.00
N LEU A 13 11.18 13.98 -10.67
CA LEU A 13 10.67 12.81 -9.97
C LEU A 13 9.14 12.89 -9.86
N PRO A 14 8.40 11.79 -10.07
CA PRO A 14 6.93 11.77 -10.09
C PRO A 14 6.27 12.00 -8.71
N VAL A 15 7.04 12.19 -7.65
CA VAL A 15 6.56 12.48 -6.30
C VAL A 15 6.40 13.98 -6.11
N LYS A 16 5.14 14.43 -5.98
CA LYS A 16 4.77 15.85 -6.04
C LYS A 16 4.57 16.51 -4.67
N SER A 17 4.61 15.74 -3.58
CA SER A 17 4.42 16.26 -2.22
C SER A 17 5.08 15.40 -1.14
N THR A 18 5.32 16.00 0.03
CA THR A 18 5.78 15.29 1.24
C THR A 18 4.82 14.18 1.63
N PHE A 19 3.51 14.45 1.60
CA PHE A 19 2.48 13.44 1.86
C PHE A 19 2.59 12.23 0.90
N GLN A 20 2.79 12.47 -0.40
CA GLN A 20 2.97 11.38 -1.37
C GLN A 20 4.23 10.57 -1.05
N LYS A 21 5.34 11.24 -0.74
CA LYS A 21 6.60 10.59 -0.34
C LYS A 21 6.39 9.70 0.88
N ASP A 22 5.78 10.23 1.94
CA ASP A 22 5.58 9.53 3.21
C ASP A 22 4.66 8.32 3.04
N VAL A 23 3.60 8.44 2.24
CA VAL A 23 2.72 7.32 1.90
C VAL A 23 3.50 6.21 1.18
N LEU A 24 4.34 6.54 0.21
CA LEU A 24 5.14 5.55 -0.53
C LEU A 24 6.17 4.87 0.36
N LEU A 25 6.87 5.63 1.22
CA LEU A 25 7.83 5.10 2.19
C LEU A 25 7.16 4.17 3.20
N GLU A 26 6.01 4.56 3.73
CA GLU A 26 5.28 3.74 4.69
C GLU A 26 4.72 2.47 4.02
N THR A 27 4.30 2.56 2.76
CA THR A 27 3.89 1.39 1.97
C THR A 27 5.05 0.43 1.72
N TYR A 28 6.25 0.95 1.46
CA TYR A 28 7.46 0.16 1.26
C TYR A 28 7.81 -0.70 2.48
N ASN A 29 7.50 -0.21 3.68
CA ASN A 29 7.78 -0.92 4.93
C ASN A 29 6.79 -2.06 5.25
N ILE A 30 5.73 -2.25 4.46
CA ILE A 30 4.76 -3.34 4.70
C ILE A 30 5.42 -4.67 4.36
N PRO A 31 5.54 -5.63 5.31
CA PRO A 31 6.19 -6.91 5.06
C PRO A 31 5.48 -7.79 4.02
N TYR A 32 6.23 -8.72 3.44
CA TYR A 32 5.69 -9.72 2.51
C TYR A 32 4.65 -10.63 3.20
N GLY A 33 3.49 -10.80 2.56
CA GLY A 33 2.39 -11.61 3.09
C GLY A 33 1.55 -10.92 4.15
N GLU A 34 1.75 -9.61 4.31
CA GLU A 34 0.98 -8.74 5.19
C GLU A 34 0.25 -7.67 4.39
N VAL A 35 -0.83 -7.15 4.94
CA VAL A 35 -1.68 -6.15 4.30
C VAL A 35 -2.04 -5.08 5.30
N VAL A 36 -2.27 -3.86 4.85
CA VAL A 36 -2.77 -2.75 5.68
C VAL A 36 -3.96 -2.09 4.98
N THR A 37 -4.69 -1.25 5.69
CA THR A 37 -5.79 -0.48 5.08
C THR A 37 -5.35 0.92 4.69
N TYR A 38 -6.06 1.53 3.73
CA TYR A 38 -5.89 2.96 3.45
C TYR A 38 -6.08 3.83 4.70
N LYS A 39 -7.01 3.44 5.57
CA LYS A 39 -7.30 4.13 6.85
C LYS A 39 -6.09 4.03 7.79
N SER A 40 -5.63 2.83 8.10
CA SER A 40 -4.50 2.61 9.01
C SER A 40 -3.22 3.26 8.50
N LEU A 41 -3.01 3.27 7.18
CA LEU A 41 -1.87 3.93 6.56
C LEU A 41 -1.95 5.46 6.74
N ALA A 42 -3.12 6.07 6.53
CA ALA A 42 -3.33 7.50 6.80
C ALA A 42 -3.13 7.83 8.30
N GLU A 43 -3.66 6.99 9.19
CA GLU A 43 -3.54 7.18 10.65
C GLU A 43 -2.09 7.09 11.13
N LYS A 44 -1.29 6.18 10.56
CA LYS A 44 0.15 6.10 10.85
C LYS A 44 0.90 7.37 10.46
N LEU A 45 0.42 8.05 9.42
CA LEU A 45 0.91 9.36 8.98
C LEU A 45 0.22 10.53 9.71
N ARG A 46 -0.52 10.27 10.79
CA ARG A 46 -1.30 11.25 11.57
C ARG A 46 -2.25 12.09 10.70
N SER A 47 -2.81 11.46 9.67
CA SER A 47 -3.69 12.08 8.69
C SER A 47 -5.04 11.38 8.62
N ARG A 48 -6.09 12.15 8.30
CA ARG A 48 -7.43 11.61 7.99
C ARG A 48 -7.63 11.41 6.48
N ALA A 49 -6.62 11.68 5.66
CA ALA A 49 -6.72 11.71 4.19
C ALA A 49 -6.63 10.30 3.53
N TYR A 50 -7.41 9.33 4.01
CA TYR A 50 -7.39 7.94 3.48
C TYR A 50 -7.76 7.85 1.99
N ARG A 51 -8.58 8.77 1.47
CA ARG A 51 -8.86 8.86 0.02
C ARG A 51 -7.62 9.29 -0.76
N ALA A 52 -6.86 10.26 -0.23
CA ALA A 52 -5.62 10.72 -0.84
C ALA A 52 -4.55 9.62 -0.84
N VAL A 53 -4.47 8.80 0.21
CA VAL A 53 -3.64 7.58 0.22
C VAL A 53 -4.01 6.67 -0.95
N GLY A 54 -5.30 6.43 -1.18
CA GLY A 54 -5.78 5.66 -2.33
C GLY A 54 -5.31 6.24 -3.67
N THR A 55 -5.38 7.56 -3.84
CA THR A 55 -4.87 8.25 -5.03
C THR A 55 -3.37 8.06 -5.21
N VAL A 56 -2.57 8.14 -4.14
CA VAL A 56 -1.13 7.89 -4.18
C VAL A 56 -0.83 6.44 -4.59
N MET A 57 -1.56 5.47 -4.05
CA MET A 57 -1.42 4.06 -4.43
C MET A 57 -1.79 3.81 -5.89
N ALA A 58 -2.84 4.46 -6.39
CA ALA A 58 -3.26 4.35 -7.79
C ALA A 58 -2.24 4.97 -8.76
N LYS A 59 -1.53 6.01 -8.31
CA LYS A 59 -0.50 6.72 -9.08
C LYS A 59 0.92 6.37 -8.63
N ASN A 60 1.11 5.19 -8.02
CA ASN A 60 2.40 4.76 -7.52
C ASN A 60 3.40 4.68 -8.70
N PRO A 61 4.44 5.54 -8.73
CA PRO A 61 5.40 5.53 -9.83
C PRO A 61 6.40 4.37 -9.75
N TYR A 62 6.43 3.64 -8.63
CA TYR A 62 7.38 2.56 -8.37
C TYR A 62 6.65 1.24 -8.07
N PRO A 63 5.77 0.73 -8.95
CA PRO A 63 4.92 -0.43 -8.66
C PRO A 63 5.68 -1.75 -8.46
N LEU A 64 6.95 -1.82 -8.88
CA LEU A 64 7.80 -3.00 -8.72
C LEU A 64 8.42 -3.10 -7.32
N VAL A 65 8.70 -1.96 -6.67
CA VAL A 65 9.41 -1.92 -5.38
C VAL A 65 8.51 -1.45 -4.23
N VAL A 66 7.55 -0.56 -4.50
CA VAL A 66 6.55 -0.13 -3.51
C VAL A 66 5.32 -1.05 -3.64
N PRO A 67 5.01 -1.89 -2.64
CA PRO A 67 4.03 -2.96 -2.73
C PRO A 67 2.59 -2.45 -2.53
N CYS A 68 2.10 -1.58 -3.42
CA CYS A 68 0.77 -0.97 -3.29
C CYS A 68 -0.40 -1.98 -3.38
N HIS A 69 -0.15 -3.22 -3.82
CA HIS A 69 -1.13 -4.31 -3.75
C HIS A 69 -1.42 -4.76 -2.32
N ARG A 70 -0.52 -4.48 -1.35
CA ARG A 70 -0.71 -4.79 0.08
C ARG A 70 -1.65 -3.81 0.81
N VAL A 71 -2.06 -2.71 0.18
CA VAL A 71 -2.97 -1.72 0.77
C VAL A 71 -4.42 -1.96 0.32
N VAL A 72 -5.35 -2.16 1.25
CA VAL A 72 -6.73 -2.58 0.98
C VAL A 72 -7.79 -1.70 1.65
N LYS A 73 -9.06 -1.97 1.38
CA LYS A 73 -10.18 -1.27 2.02
C LYS A 73 -10.28 -1.63 3.50
N SER A 74 -10.91 -0.78 4.30
CA SER A 74 -11.06 -0.95 5.75
C SER A 74 -11.90 -2.17 6.15
N ASP A 75 -12.75 -2.67 5.26
CA ASP A 75 -13.53 -3.89 5.43
C ASP A 75 -12.79 -5.17 5.01
N LEU A 76 -11.49 -5.05 4.73
CA LEU A 76 -10.60 -6.10 4.21
C LEU A 76 -10.94 -6.63 2.82
N THR A 77 -11.80 -5.95 2.06
CA THR A 77 -12.01 -6.29 0.65
C THR A 77 -10.89 -5.71 -0.22
N ILE A 78 -10.55 -6.43 -1.31
CA ILE A 78 -9.61 -5.91 -2.30
C ILE A 78 -10.19 -4.64 -2.93
N GLY A 79 -9.40 -3.57 -2.91
CA GLY A 79 -9.71 -2.33 -3.61
C GLY A 79 -9.22 -2.36 -5.06
N GLN A 80 -9.46 -1.26 -5.78
CA GLN A 80 -8.84 -1.03 -7.08
C GLN A 80 -7.30 -1.03 -6.97
N TYR A 81 -6.67 -1.30 -8.11
CA TYR A 81 -5.23 -1.43 -8.27
C TYR A 81 -4.87 -1.03 -9.70
N GLY A 82 -3.75 -0.32 -9.88
CA GLY A 82 -3.30 0.15 -11.20
C GLY A 82 -3.14 -0.98 -12.22
N GLY A 83 -2.64 -2.15 -11.79
CA GLY A 83 -2.56 -3.37 -12.61
C GLY A 83 -3.85 -4.19 -12.70
N GLY A 84 -4.98 -3.67 -12.21
CA GLY A 84 -6.26 -4.37 -12.15
C GLY A 84 -6.44 -5.26 -10.92
N TRP A 85 -7.69 -5.45 -10.51
CA TRP A 85 -8.02 -6.18 -9.28
C TRP A 85 -7.60 -7.67 -9.33
N LYS A 86 -7.64 -8.30 -10.51
CA LYS A 86 -7.19 -9.69 -10.71
C LYS A 86 -5.71 -9.85 -10.38
N MET A 87 -4.87 -8.94 -10.88
CA MET A 87 -3.43 -8.95 -10.61
C MET A 87 -3.14 -8.75 -9.12
N LYS A 88 -3.81 -7.79 -8.48
CA LYS A 88 -3.69 -7.59 -7.02
C LYS A 88 -4.04 -8.84 -6.23
N ARG A 89 -5.12 -9.53 -6.60
CA ARG A 89 -5.53 -10.79 -5.96
C ARG A 89 -4.45 -11.87 -6.10
N GLU A 90 -3.89 -12.04 -7.29
CA GLU A 90 -2.86 -13.06 -7.54
C GLU A 90 -1.54 -12.74 -6.84
N LEU A 91 -1.13 -11.47 -6.79
CA LEU A 91 0.03 -11.05 -5.99
C LEU A 91 -0.19 -11.40 -4.53
N LEU A 92 -1.30 -10.96 -3.93
CA LEU A 92 -1.62 -11.26 -2.53
C LEU A 92 -1.63 -12.77 -2.22
N LYS A 93 -2.22 -13.59 -3.10
CA LYS A 93 -2.20 -15.05 -2.96
C LYS A 93 -0.78 -15.62 -3.00
N LYS A 94 0.06 -15.18 -3.94
CA LYS A 94 1.48 -15.57 -4.01
C LYS A 94 2.23 -15.20 -2.72
N GLU A 95 1.81 -14.13 -2.06
CA GLU A 95 2.36 -13.76 -0.75
C GLU A 95 1.83 -14.57 0.43
N GLY A 96 0.88 -15.48 0.20
CA GLY A 96 0.25 -16.30 1.23
C GLY A 96 -0.95 -15.63 1.92
N VAL A 97 -1.50 -14.56 1.34
CA VAL A 97 -2.74 -13.94 1.81
C VAL A 97 -3.94 -14.72 1.27
N HIS A 98 -4.83 -15.14 2.16
CA HIS A 98 -5.99 -15.96 1.81
C HIS A 98 -7.22 -15.07 1.67
N LEU A 99 -7.97 -15.29 0.58
CA LEU A 99 -9.18 -14.53 0.27
C LEU A 99 -10.39 -15.46 0.11
N LYS A 100 -11.55 -15.06 0.65
CA LYS A 100 -12.87 -15.64 0.35
C LYS A 100 -13.61 -14.66 -0.55
N GLY A 101 -13.77 -15.02 -1.82
CA GLY A 101 -14.13 -14.04 -2.85
C GLY A 101 -13.06 -12.94 -2.91
N ASP A 102 -13.50 -11.71 -2.64
CA ASP A 102 -12.67 -10.50 -2.63
C ASP A 102 -12.24 -10.06 -1.23
N LYS A 103 -12.70 -10.76 -0.19
CA LYS A 103 -12.41 -10.41 1.19
C LYS A 103 -11.21 -11.19 1.71
N ILE A 104 -10.25 -10.49 2.29
CA ILE A 104 -9.11 -11.10 2.97
C ILE A 104 -9.59 -11.70 4.28
N ILE A 105 -9.30 -12.99 4.48
CA ILE A 105 -9.70 -13.75 5.66
C ILE A 105 -8.49 -14.16 6.53
N LYS A 106 -7.28 -14.18 5.97
CA LYS A 106 -6.04 -14.51 6.68
C LYS A 106 -4.82 -13.91 5.98
N SER A 107 -3.86 -13.44 6.77
CA SER A 107 -2.51 -13.04 6.32
C SER A 107 -1.45 -13.80 7.15
N LYS A 108 -0.17 -13.69 6.79
CA LYS A 108 0.93 -14.40 7.48
C LYS A 108 1.11 -13.98 8.95
N LYS A 109 0.74 -12.75 9.33
CA LYS A 109 0.86 -12.24 10.70
C LYS A 109 -0.37 -11.42 11.09
N LYS A 110 -0.91 -11.71 12.29
CA LYS A 110 -2.01 -10.95 12.91
C LYS A 110 -1.69 -9.47 13.10
N GLY A 111 -0.40 -9.10 13.24
CA GLY A 111 0.03 -7.75 13.65
C GLY A 111 -0.24 -6.63 12.63
N TYR A 112 -0.29 -6.95 11.33
CA TYR A 112 -0.60 -5.97 10.28
C TYR A 112 -2.02 -6.14 9.72
N LEU A 113 -2.74 -7.22 10.06
CA LEU A 113 -4.20 -7.25 9.97
C LEU A 113 -4.81 -6.31 11.02
N ILE A 114 -4.74 -5.01 10.77
CA ILE A 114 -5.54 -3.95 11.39
C ILE A 114 -5.55 -3.96 12.93
N LYS A 115 -4.82 -3.03 13.54
CA LYS A 115 -5.34 -2.41 14.77
C LYS A 115 -6.55 -1.55 14.34
N LYS A 116 -7.74 -1.90 14.84
CA LYS A 116 -8.97 -1.13 14.65
C LYS A 116 -8.83 0.29 15.20
#